data_AF-A0A5U2F6Q5-F1
#
_entry.id   AF-A0A5U2F6Q5-F1
#
_cell.length_a   1.000
_cell.length_b   1.000
_cell.length_c   1.000
_cell.angle_alpha   90.00
_cell.angle_beta   90.00
_cell.angle_gamma   90.00
#
_symmetry.space_group_name_H-M   'P 1'
#
loop_
_entity.id
_entity.type
_entity.pdbx_description
1 polymer ?
#
loop_
_entity_poly.entity_id
_entity_poly.type
_entity_poly.pdbx_seq_one_letter_code
_entity_poly.pdbx_strand_id
1 'polypeptide(L)'
;MMNEPNYEAIGRCTVLERRINSKLEKLRNVKMAVSLSESSYFLGGALILDHSAAECIEDAANKYRELMVEITGMAREHNKYAPSAGIDVIDIQIRGLDGSRASDAETFLRSHKLKQLVAFSKELELAPETQWLACFMQDEIAYLIQKVEMATDCFSSVEHVVNRTSAWLWMIMRAFKAMPHAPLCLHPEQVIGEWESRYATENAENL
;
A
#
# COMPACT_ATOMS: atom_id res chain seq x y z
N MET A 1 -29.49 47.28 16.85
CA MET A 1 -29.67 46.40 18.02
C MET A 1 -28.59 45.34 17.94
N MET A 2 -27.68 45.26 18.92
CA MET A 2 -26.81 44.09 19.03
C MET A 2 -27.68 42.94 19.53
N ASN A 3 -27.79 41.87 18.74
CA ASN A 3 -28.40 40.63 19.23
C ASN A 3 -27.52 40.13 20.38
N GLU A 4 -28.11 39.87 21.53
CA GLU A 4 -27.39 39.25 22.65
C GLU A 4 -26.79 37.90 22.20
N PRO A 5 -25.58 37.55 22.64
CA PRO A 5 -24.97 36.26 22.33
C PRO A 5 -25.84 35.09 22.84
N ASN A 6 -26.08 34.09 22.00
CA ASN A 6 -26.77 32.87 22.44
C ASN A 6 -25.78 31.94 23.16
N TYR A 7 -25.64 32.14 24.47
CA TYR A 7 -24.71 31.39 25.32
C TYR A 7 -24.97 29.88 25.36
N GLU A 8 -26.22 29.43 25.18
CA GLU A 8 -26.50 27.98 25.08
C GLU A 8 -25.90 27.40 23.80
N ALA A 9 -26.13 28.06 22.66
CA ALA A 9 -25.59 27.61 21.38
C ALA A 9 -24.05 27.58 21.41
N ILE A 10 -23.42 28.62 21.98
CA ILE A 10 -21.97 28.69 22.17
C ILE A 10 -21.46 27.52 23.03
N GLY A 11 -22.11 27.24 24.16
CA GLY A 11 -21.74 26.15 25.05
C GLY A 11 -21.86 24.78 24.38
N ARG A 12 -22.94 24.54 23.62
CA ARG A 12 -23.14 23.29 22.86
C ARG A 12 -22.04 23.07 21.83
N CYS A 13 -21.74 24.09 21.03
CA CYS A 13 -20.67 24.03 20.04
C CYS A 13 -19.31 23.73 20.69
N THR A 14 -18.96 24.43 21.75
CA THR A 14 -17.71 24.22 22.50
C THR A 14 -17.58 22.78 23.02
N VAL A 15 -18.66 22.21 23.57
CA VAL A 15 -18.67 20.82 24.06
C VAL A 15 -18.53 19.83 22.90
N LEU A 16 -19.19 20.09 21.77
CA LEU A 16 -19.12 19.23 20.58
C LEU A 16 -17.71 19.21 19.98
N GLU A 17 -17.07 20.37 19.82
CA GLU A 17 -15.68 20.45 19.36
C GLU A 17 -14.72 19.64 20.24
N ARG A 18 -14.83 19.78 21.57
CA ARG A 18 -14.01 19.00 22.51
C ARG A 18 -14.24 17.49 22.35
N ARG A 19 -15.49 17.06 22.17
CA ARG A 19 -15.82 15.63 21.97
C ARG A 19 -15.31 15.10 20.64
N ILE A 20 -15.42 15.91 19.57
CA ILE A 20 -14.87 15.59 18.25
C ILE A 20 -13.35 15.39 18.38
N ASN A 21 -12.63 16.33 19.00
CA ASN A 21 -11.18 16.22 19.20
C ASN A 21 -10.78 14.96 19.97
N SER A 22 -11.50 14.62 21.05
CA SER A 22 -11.26 13.38 21.79
C SER A 22 -11.47 12.12 20.95
N LYS A 23 -12.46 12.10 20.06
CA LYS A 23 -12.69 10.96 19.15
C LYS A 23 -11.65 10.90 18.03
N LEU A 24 -11.17 12.04 17.52
CA LEU A 24 -10.07 12.09 16.56
C LEU A 24 -8.78 11.50 17.14
N GLU A 25 -8.51 11.75 18.43
CA GLU A 25 -7.39 11.10 19.14
C GLU A 25 -7.57 9.58 19.20
N LYS A 26 -8.79 9.09 19.48
CA LYS A 26 -9.09 7.64 19.45
C LYS A 26 -8.88 7.03 18.06
N LEU A 27 -9.31 7.72 16.99
CA LEU A 27 -9.05 7.27 15.62
C LEU A 27 -7.55 7.14 15.34
N ARG A 28 -6.74 8.09 15.80
CA ARG A 28 -5.28 8.04 15.68
C ARG A 28 -4.71 6.81 16.41
N ASN A 29 -5.21 6.51 17.60
CA ASN A 29 -4.77 5.35 18.38
C ASN A 29 -5.12 4.02 17.70
N VAL A 30 -6.32 3.90 17.12
CA VAL A 30 -6.72 2.73 16.33
C VAL A 30 -5.78 2.53 15.15
N LYS A 31 -5.45 3.59 14.40
CA LYS A 31 -4.50 3.52 13.28
C LYS A 31 -3.09 3.09 13.74
N MET A 32 -2.61 3.64 14.85
CA MET A 32 -1.29 3.28 15.38
C MET A 32 -1.24 1.82 15.81
N ALA A 33 -2.30 1.31 16.47
CA ALA A 33 -2.36 -0.09 16.89
C ALA A 33 -2.19 -1.04 15.71
N VAL A 34 -2.91 -0.81 14.61
CA VAL A 34 -2.78 -1.62 13.38
C VAL A 34 -1.37 -1.53 12.77
N SER A 35 -0.76 -0.35 12.81
CA SER A 35 0.59 -0.15 12.24
C SER A 35 1.70 -0.82 13.05
N LEU A 36 1.44 -1.07 14.34
CA LEU A 36 2.37 -1.70 15.27
C LEU A 36 2.09 -3.19 15.48
N SER A 37 0.98 -3.70 14.96
CA SER A 37 0.66 -5.13 15.00
C SER A 37 1.72 -5.93 14.25
N GLU A 38 2.08 -7.09 14.81
CA GLU A 38 2.93 -8.04 14.10
C GLU A 38 2.25 -8.48 12.80
N SER A 39 3.05 -8.69 11.77
CA SER A 39 2.58 -9.13 10.46
C SER A 39 3.22 -10.45 10.11
N SER A 40 2.55 -11.29 9.33
CA SER A 40 3.18 -12.46 8.73
C SER A 40 4.43 -12.06 7.95
N TYR A 41 5.53 -12.79 8.14
CA TYR A 41 6.81 -12.51 7.49
C TYR A 41 7.51 -13.80 7.05
N PHE A 42 8.40 -13.64 6.08
CA PHE A 42 9.31 -14.69 5.65
C PHE A 42 10.74 -14.21 5.86
N LEU A 43 11.49 -14.89 6.72
CA LEU A 43 12.86 -14.53 7.05
C LEU A 43 13.69 -15.78 7.30
N GLY A 44 14.87 -15.86 6.70
CA GLY A 44 15.82 -16.97 6.92
C GLY A 44 15.27 -18.35 6.55
N GLY A 45 14.37 -18.45 5.55
CA GLY A 45 13.74 -19.71 5.15
C GLY A 45 12.54 -20.13 6.01
N ALA A 46 12.20 -19.36 7.05
CA ALA A 46 11.01 -19.61 7.88
C ALA A 46 9.85 -18.70 7.46
N LEU A 47 8.68 -19.31 7.25
CA LEU A 47 7.41 -18.60 7.05
C LEU A 47 6.66 -18.53 8.38
N ILE A 48 6.45 -17.31 8.89
CA ILE A 48 5.64 -17.06 10.08
C ILE A 48 4.32 -16.43 9.64
N LEU A 49 3.21 -17.09 9.99
CA LEU A 49 1.85 -16.63 9.70
C LEU A 49 1.17 -16.19 10.99
N ASP A 50 0.91 -14.89 11.11
CA ASP A 50 0.15 -14.34 12.23
C ASP A 50 -1.33 -14.24 11.84
N HIS A 51 -2.09 -15.26 12.23
CA HIS A 51 -3.53 -15.29 12.01
C HIS A 51 -4.29 -14.26 12.87
N SER A 52 -3.72 -13.82 14.00
CA SER A 52 -4.34 -12.82 14.88
C SER A 52 -4.31 -11.41 14.29
N ALA A 53 -3.36 -11.13 13.39
CA ALA A 53 -3.25 -9.86 12.69
C ALA A 53 -4.50 -9.57 11.83
N ALA A 54 -5.06 -10.59 11.17
CA ALA A 54 -6.25 -10.42 10.34
C ALA A 54 -7.49 -10.00 11.17
N GLU A 55 -7.73 -10.68 12.29
CA GLU A 55 -8.81 -10.36 13.21
C GLU A 55 -8.64 -8.95 13.80
N CYS A 56 -7.40 -8.60 14.18
CA CYS A 56 -7.07 -7.28 14.72
C CYS A 56 -7.32 -6.15 13.70
N ILE A 57 -7.00 -6.36 12.42
CA ILE A 57 -7.28 -5.40 11.33
C ILE A 57 -8.78 -5.23 11.13
N GLU A 58 -9.55 -6.31 11.14
CA GLU A 58 -11.00 -6.25 10.98
C GLU A 58 -11.67 -5.48 12.12
N ASP A 59 -11.32 -5.81 13.36
CA ASP A 59 -11.80 -5.11 14.56
C ASP A 59 -11.45 -3.62 14.54
N ALA A 60 -10.21 -3.30 14.15
CA ALA A 60 -9.76 -1.92 14.03
C ALA A 60 -10.52 -1.17 12.95
N ALA A 61 -10.77 -1.79 11.78
CA ALA A 61 -11.54 -1.20 10.70
C ALA A 61 -12.98 -0.89 11.14
N ASN A 62 -13.62 -1.80 11.87
CA ASN A 62 -14.97 -1.59 12.41
C ASN A 62 -15.01 -0.41 13.40
N LYS A 63 -14.10 -0.41 14.39
CA LYS A 63 -13.97 0.71 15.34
C LYS A 63 -13.68 2.05 14.66
N TYR A 64 -12.86 2.04 13.61
CA TYR A 64 -12.53 3.24 12.85
C TYR A 64 -13.77 3.81 12.15
N ARG A 65 -14.56 2.96 11.48
CA ARG A 65 -15.81 3.37 10.82
C ARG A 65 -16.83 3.92 11.82
N GLU A 66 -17.02 3.26 12.95
CA GLU A 66 -17.93 3.72 14.00
C GLU A 66 -17.56 5.11 14.51
N LEU A 67 -16.29 5.33 14.86
CA LEU A 67 -15.79 6.63 15.32
C LEU A 67 -15.97 7.72 14.25
N MET A 68 -15.73 7.41 12.98
CA MET A 68 -15.94 8.33 11.86
C MET A 68 -17.42 8.75 11.73
N VAL A 69 -18.35 7.80 11.88
CA VAL A 69 -19.80 8.08 11.87
C VAL A 69 -20.18 8.99 13.04
N GLU A 70 -19.69 8.69 14.24
CA GLU A 70 -19.97 9.50 15.43
C GLU A 70 -19.42 10.92 15.29
N ILE A 71 -18.17 11.09 14.83
CA ILE A 71 -17.56 12.40 14.59
C ILE A 71 -18.38 13.20 13.58
N THR A 72 -18.77 12.55 12.47
CA THR A 72 -19.60 13.19 11.44
C THR A 72 -20.96 13.62 12.00
N GLY A 73 -21.57 12.78 12.85
CA GLY A 73 -22.80 13.11 13.57
C GLY A 73 -22.65 14.34 14.47
N MET A 74 -21.57 14.40 15.26
CA MET A 74 -21.28 15.53 16.14
C MET A 74 -21.00 16.81 15.37
N ALA A 75 -20.26 16.73 14.25
CA ALA A 75 -20.00 17.90 13.40
C ALA A 75 -21.28 18.43 12.75
N ARG A 76 -22.19 17.54 12.32
CA ARG A 76 -23.52 17.94 11.83
C ARG A 76 -24.35 18.57 12.93
N GLU A 77 -24.30 18.04 14.15
CA GLU A 77 -24.98 18.65 15.30
C GLU A 77 -24.42 20.03 15.61
N HIS A 78 -23.10 20.18 15.63
CA HIS A 78 -22.42 21.46 15.82
C HIS A 78 -22.91 22.51 14.82
N ASN A 79 -22.97 22.15 13.53
CA ASN A 79 -23.39 23.04 12.46
C ASN A 79 -24.86 23.49 12.57
N LYS A 80 -25.71 22.78 13.31
CA LYS A 80 -27.08 23.24 13.61
C LYS A 80 -27.11 24.44 14.56
N TYR A 81 -26.15 24.51 15.49
CA TYR A 81 -26.09 25.54 16.52
C TYR A 81 -25.14 26.69 16.16
N ALA A 82 -24.17 26.45 15.27
CA ALA A 82 -23.15 27.42 14.88
C ALA A 82 -23.70 28.79 14.42
N PRO A 83 -24.77 28.88 13.58
CA PRO A 83 -25.32 30.18 13.18
C PRO A 83 -25.87 31.00 14.36
N SER A 84 -26.56 30.34 15.29
CA SER A 84 -27.12 30.97 16.48
C SER A 84 -26.05 31.39 17.49
N ALA A 85 -24.93 30.67 17.51
CA ALA A 85 -23.76 30.97 18.33
C ALA A 85 -22.87 32.07 17.72
N GLY A 86 -23.08 32.45 16.46
CA GLY A 86 -22.23 33.40 15.74
C GLY A 86 -20.82 32.86 15.47
N ILE A 87 -20.69 31.54 15.30
CA ILE A 87 -19.41 30.87 14.99
C ILE A 87 -19.49 30.15 13.64
N ASP A 88 -18.33 29.79 13.10
CA ASP A 88 -18.22 29.12 11.81
C ASP A 88 -18.73 27.67 11.87
N VAL A 89 -19.27 27.21 10.74
CA VAL A 89 -19.61 25.81 10.54
C VAL A 89 -18.36 24.99 10.26
N ILE A 90 -18.37 23.73 10.69
CA ILE A 90 -17.34 22.74 10.36
C ILE A 90 -17.58 22.28 8.91
N ASP A 91 -16.63 22.53 8.02
CA ASP A 91 -16.62 21.96 6.68
C ASP A 91 -16.25 20.46 6.74
N ILE A 92 -17.13 19.60 6.20
CA ILE A 92 -16.97 18.15 6.25
C ILE A 92 -16.55 17.65 4.86
N GLN A 93 -15.25 17.36 4.71
CA GLN A 93 -14.68 16.79 3.49
C GLN A 93 -14.42 15.30 3.66
N ILE A 94 -15.10 14.46 2.88
CA ILE A 94 -14.85 13.01 2.86
C ILE A 94 -13.89 12.73 1.70
N ARG A 95 -12.67 12.25 2.01
CA ARG A 95 -11.64 11.88 1.03
C ARG A 95 -11.59 10.35 0.86
N GLY A 96 -11.19 9.88 -0.33
CA GLY A 96 -11.00 8.45 -0.63
C GLY A 96 -12.14 7.76 -1.38
N LEU A 97 -13.17 8.50 -1.82
CA LEU A 97 -14.21 7.99 -2.74
C LEU A 97 -13.95 8.34 -4.21
N ASP A 98 -13.02 9.26 -4.48
CA ASP A 98 -12.69 9.71 -5.83
C ASP A 98 -11.34 9.10 -6.26
N GLY A 99 -11.42 8.11 -7.14
CA GLY A 99 -10.29 7.37 -7.74
C GLY A 99 -9.46 8.18 -8.74
N SER A 100 -9.12 9.43 -8.41
CA SER A 100 -8.43 10.37 -9.30
C SER A 100 -7.08 10.79 -8.70
N ARG A 101 -6.19 9.82 -8.52
CA ARG A 101 -4.75 10.04 -8.62
C ARG A 101 -4.18 8.87 -9.40
N ALA A 102 -4.06 9.03 -10.71
CA ALA A 102 -3.25 8.15 -11.55
C ALA A 102 -1.84 8.12 -10.94
N SER A 103 -1.57 7.05 -10.18
CA SER A 103 -0.33 6.88 -9.44
C SER A 103 0.77 6.36 -10.37
N ASP A 104 2.02 6.46 -9.95
CA ASP A 104 3.16 5.87 -10.66
C ASP A 104 2.98 4.37 -10.98
N ALA A 105 2.07 3.70 -10.25
CA ALA A 105 1.57 2.36 -10.55
C ALA A 105 0.90 2.25 -11.92
N GLU A 106 0.01 3.18 -12.28
CA GLU A 106 -0.67 3.19 -13.60
C GLU A 106 0.34 3.41 -14.73
N THR A 107 1.37 4.23 -14.48
CA THR A 107 2.51 4.42 -15.38
C THR A 107 3.34 3.15 -15.55
N PHE A 108 3.61 2.41 -14.45
CA PHE A 108 4.33 1.13 -14.51
C PHE A 108 3.53 0.06 -15.27
N LEU A 109 2.24 -0.10 -14.97
CA LEU A 109 1.36 -1.07 -15.64
C LEU A 109 1.26 -0.81 -17.16
N ARG A 110 1.35 0.46 -17.57
CA ARG A 110 1.36 0.86 -18.99
C ARG A 110 2.75 0.85 -19.61
N SER A 111 3.80 0.61 -18.83
CA SER A 111 5.18 0.75 -19.29
C SER A 111 5.51 -0.22 -20.43
N HIS A 112 6.30 0.27 -21.39
CA HIS A 112 6.85 -0.57 -22.44
C HIS A 112 7.68 -1.73 -21.87
N LYS A 113 8.31 -1.50 -20.72
CA LYS A 113 9.12 -2.49 -20.01
C LYS A 113 8.33 -3.72 -19.58
N LEU A 114 7.16 -3.54 -18.96
CA LEU A 114 6.32 -4.66 -18.52
C LEU A 114 5.81 -5.47 -19.72
N LYS A 115 5.41 -4.78 -20.80
CA LYS A 115 4.96 -5.43 -22.04
C LYS A 115 6.05 -6.32 -22.67
N GLN A 116 7.30 -5.88 -22.64
CA GLN A 116 8.42 -6.66 -23.16
C GLN A 116 8.72 -7.89 -22.29
N LEU A 117 8.61 -7.80 -20.97
CA LEU A 117 8.78 -8.94 -20.07
C LEU A 117 7.69 -10.00 -20.30
N VAL A 118 6.43 -9.57 -20.46
CA VAL A 118 5.31 -10.49 -20.78
C VAL A 118 5.47 -11.13 -22.15
N ALA A 119 5.95 -10.38 -23.15
CA ALA A 119 6.22 -10.95 -24.47
C ALA A 119 7.35 -11.97 -24.40
N PHE A 120 8.42 -11.66 -23.67
CA PHE A 120 9.54 -12.58 -23.47
C PHE A 120 9.15 -13.86 -22.73
N SER A 121 8.32 -13.80 -21.69
CA SER A 121 7.88 -15.00 -21.00
C SER A 121 7.09 -15.94 -21.91
N LYS A 122 6.26 -15.40 -22.81
CA LYS A 122 5.55 -16.18 -23.84
C LYS A 122 6.47 -16.76 -24.91
N GLU A 123 7.53 -16.05 -25.29
CA GLU A 123 8.55 -16.59 -26.21
C GLU A 123 9.24 -17.83 -25.62
N LEU A 124 9.48 -17.85 -24.30
CA LEU A 124 10.10 -18.97 -23.59
C LEU A 124 9.20 -20.22 -23.51
N GLU A 125 7.88 -20.08 -23.62
CA GLU A 125 6.94 -21.22 -23.63
C GLU A 125 7.06 -22.09 -24.89
N LEU A 126 7.65 -21.55 -25.96
CA LEU A 126 7.75 -22.23 -27.24
C LEU A 126 8.76 -23.40 -27.23
N ALA A 127 9.60 -23.50 -26.20
CA ALA A 127 10.64 -24.50 -26.09
C ALA A 127 10.56 -25.23 -24.72
N PRO A 128 10.49 -26.58 -24.70
CA PRO A 128 10.39 -27.35 -23.44
C PRO A 128 11.54 -27.11 -22.47
N GLU A 129 12.76 -26.92 -22.98
CA GLU A 129 13.97 -26.65 -22.20
C GLU A 129 13.94 -25.32 -21.42
N THR A 130 13.08 -24.38 -21.84
CA THR A 130 12.91 -23.08 -21.19
C THR A 130 11.57 -22.91 -20.49
N GLN A 131 10.76 -23.96 -20.43
CA GLN A 131 9.43 -23.92 -19.83
C GLN A 131 9.48 -23.53 -18.34
N TRP A 132 10.48 -24.01 -17.60
CA TRP A 132 10.67 -23.64 -16.20
C TRP A 132 10.93 -22.13 -16.03
N LEU A 133 11.71 -21.53 -16.93
CA LEU A 133 12.02 -20.10 -16.92
C LEU A 133 10.79 -19.28 -17.34
N ALA A 134 9.99 -19.80 -18.28
CA ALA A 134 8.72 -19.20 -18.65
C ALA A 134 7.77 -19.10 -17.45
N CYS A 135 7.61 -20.20 -16.69
CA CYS A 135 6.81 -20.24 -15.47
C CYS A 135 7.33 -19.24 -14.42
N PHE A 136 8.64 -19.28 -14.13
CA PHE A 136 9.26 -18.34 -13.18
C PHE A 136 9.03 -16.87 -13.57
N MET A 137 9.25 -16.52 -14.85
CA MET A 137 9.05 -15.16 -15.33
C MET A 137 7.58 -14.73 -15.21
N GLN A 138 6.63 -15.62 -15.45
CA GLN A 138 5.20 -15.33 -15.31
C GLN A 138 4.80 -15.10 -13.86
N ASP A 139 5.28 -15.94 -12.94
CA ASP A 139 4.99 -15.82 -11.51
C ASP A 139 5.53 -14.50 -10.95
N GLU A 140 6.76 -14.12 -11.31
CA GLU A 140 7.37 -12.86 -10.89
C GLU A 140 6.69 -11.62 -11.52
N ILE A 141 6.27 -11.71 -12.78
CA ILE A 141 5.48 -10.65 -13.42
C ILE A 141 4.11 -10.50 -12.74
N ALA A 142 3.45 -11.60 -12.42
CA ALA A 142 2.17 -11.59 -11.71
C ALA A 142 2.32 -10.99 -10.30
N TYR A 143 3.38 -11.37 -9.58
CA TYR A 143 3.74 -10.77 -8.29
C TYR A 143 3.95 -9.26 -8.40
N LEU A 144 4.70 -8.79 -9.40
CA LEU A 144 4.91 -7.36 -9.66
C LEU A 144 3.61 -6.61 -9.91
N ILE A 145 2.73 -7.14 -10.78
CA ILE A 145 1.43 -6.53 -11.08
C ILE A 145 0.59 -6.43 -9.80
N GLN A 146 0.50 -7.52 -9.04
CA GLN A 146 -0.24 -7.54 -7.78
C GLN A 146 0.27 -6.49 -6.79
N LYS A 147 1.60 -6.40 -6.60
CA LYS A 147 2.20 -5.41 -5.69
C LYS A 147 1.92 -3.97 -6.13
N VAL A 148 1.95 -3.71 -7.43
CA VAL A 148 1.67 -2.39 -8.02
C VAL A 148 0.19 -2.02 -7.88
N GLU A 149 -0.72 -2.97 -8.10
CA GLU A 149 -2.17 -2.78 -7.91
C GLU A 149 -2.56 -2.54 -6.45
N MET A 150 -1.84 -3.17 -5.50
CA MET A 150 -2.09 -2.97 -4.06
C MET A 150 -1.49 -1.67 -3.49
N ALA A 151 -0.63 -0.97 -4.24
CA ALA A 151 0.10 0.21 -3.77
C ALA A 151 -0.65 1.55 -3.93
N THR A 152 -1.99 1.53 -4.05
CA THR A 152 -2.83 2.69 -4.45
C THR A 152 -2.66 3.96 -3.63
N ASP A 153 -2.21 3.86 -2.37
CA ASP A 153 -2.12 5.02 -1.47
C ASP A 153 -0.69 5.44 -1.08
N CYS A 154 0.34 4.61 -1.33
CA CYS A 154 1.72 4.94 -0.97
C CYS A 154 2.73 4.12 -1.79
N PHE A 155 2.98 4.52 -3.05
CA PHE A 155 3.92 3.82 -3.94
C PHE A 155 5.36 3.81 -3.41
N SER A 156 5.76 4.81 -2.61
CA SER A 156 7.14 4.95 -2.10
C SER A 156 7.68 3.76 -1.31
N SER A 157 6.84 2.98 -0.61
CA SER A 157 7.28 1.78 0.11
C SER A 157 7.39 0.54 -0.78
N VAL A 158 6.63 0.49 -1.87
CA VAL A 158 6.58 -0.64 -2.83
C VAL A 158 7.55 -0.42 -4.00
N GLU A 159 7.96 0.83 -4.24
CA GLU A 159 8.84 1.26 -5.32
C GLU A 159 10.18 0.50 -5.34
N HIS A 160 10.81 0.27 -4.19
CA HIS A 160 12.08 -0.46 -4.13
C HIS A 160 11.96 -1.93 -4.56
N VAL A 161 10.89 -2.61 -4.15
CA VAL A 161 10.63 -4.01 -4.53
C VAL A 161 10.31 -4.10 -6.01
N VAL A 162 9.44 -3.21 -6.51
CA VAL A 162 9.03 -3.18 -7.93
C VAL A 162 10.21 -2.83 -8.83
N ASN A 163 11.01 -1.83 -8.48
CA ASN A 163 12.19 -1.44 -9.25
C ASN A 163 13.23 -2.55 -9.28
N ARG A 164 13.48 -3.22 -8.15
CA ARG A 164 14.47 -4.30 -8.08
C ARG A 164 14.02 -5.54 -8.85
N THR A 165 12.82 -6.03 -8.60
CA THR A 165 12.30 -7.23 -9.28
C THR A 165 12.15 -6.98 -10.78
N SER A 166 11.67 -5.81 -11.19
CA SER A 166 11.60 -5.47 -12.63
C SER A 166 12.98 -5.33 -13.29
N ALA A 167 13.97 -4.74 -12.61
CA ALA A 167 15.34 -4.65 -13.13
C ALA A 167 15.99 -6.02 -13.31
N TRP A 168 15.73 -6.95 -12.39
CA TRP A 168 16.22 -8.31 -12.44
C TRP A 168 15.61 -9.12 -13.60
N LEU A 169 14.28 -9.10 -13.75
CA LEU A 169 13.62 -9.76 -14.89
C LEU A 169 14.13 -9.23 -16.22
N TRP A 170 14.45 -7.94 -16.26
CA TRP A 170 15.10 -7.29 -17.39
C TRP A 170 16.53 -7.79 -17.63
N MET A 171 17.31 -8.06 -16.58
CA MET A 171 18.64 -8.64 -16.71
C MET A 171 18.57 -10.08 -17.24
N ILE A 172 17.65 -10.91 -16.75
CA ILE A 172 17.42 -12.26 -17.27
C ILE A 172 17.11 -12.21 -18.77
N MET A 173 16.14 -11.37 -19.16
CA MET A 173 15.76 -11.22 -20.56
C MET A 173 16.95 -10.78 -21.43
N ARG A 174 17.75 -9.82 -20.97
CA ARG A 174 18.92 -9.33 -21.71
C ARG A 174 20.01 -10.39 -21.85
N ALA A 175 20.28 -11.14 -20.79
CA ALA A 175 21.26 -12.21 -20.78
C ALA A 175 20.84 -13.36 -21.71
N PHE A 176 19.55 -13.68 -21.75
CA PHE A 176 18.98 -14.70 -22.62
C PHE A 176 18.95 -14.26 -24.10
N LYS A 177 18.61 -12.98 -24.38
CA LYS A 177 18.57 -12.41 -25.74
C LYS A 177 19.94 -11.95 -26.27
N ALA A 178 21.04 -12.20 -25.55
CA ALA A 178 22.39 -11.79 -25.94
C ALA A 178 22.51 -10.29 -26.29
N MET A 179 21.79 -9.42 -25.58
CA MET A 179 21.77 -7.97 -25.88
C MET A 179 23.12 -7.30 -25.54
N PRO A 180 23.51 -6.21 -26.24
CA PRO A 180 24.73 -5.47 -25.96
C PRO A 180 24.79 -5.00 -24.49
N HIS A 181 25.96 -5.16 -23.85
CA HIS A 181 26.23 -4.81 -22.45
C HIS A 181 25.55 -5.67 -21.37
N ALA A 182 25.06 -6.86 -21.70
CA ALA A 182 24.71 -7.89 -20.72
C ALA A 182 25.62 -9.11 -20.91
N PRO A 183 26.23 -9.67 -19.84
CA PRO A 183 26.97 -10.92 -19.97
C PRO A 183 26.00 -12.02 -20.43
N LEU A 184 26.38 -12.75 -21.49
CA LEU A 184 25.61 -13.89 -22.01
C LEU A 184 25.50 -14.94 -20.89
N CYS A 185 24.29 -15.24 -20.44
CA CYS A 185 24.08 -16.27 -19.41
C CYS A 185 23.52 -17.53 -20.08
N LEU A 186 24.40 -18.52 -20.29
CA LEU A 186 24.04 -19.82 -20.86
C LEU A 186 23.39 -20.75 -19.81
N HIS A 187 23.49 -20.41 -18.53
CA HIS A 187 22.93 -21.18 -17.40
C HIS A 187 22.20 -20.24 -16.43
N PRO A 188 20.94 -19.85 -16.73
CA PRO A 188 20.16 -18.93 -15.90
C PRO A 188 20.04 -19.38 -14.44
N GLU A 189 20.10 -20.69 -14.19
CA GLU A 189 20.12 -21.32 -12.86
C GLU A 189 21.30 -20.87 -12.00
N GLN A 190 22.47 -20.60 -12.59
CA GLN A 190 23.65 -20.11 -11.86
C GLN A 190 23.47 -18.67 -11.40
N VAL A 191 22.79 -17.85 -12.20
CA VAL A 191 22.46 -16.47 -11.86
C VAL A 191 21.43 -16.42 -10.74
N ILE A 192 20.42 -17.31 -10.78
CA ILE A 192 19.44 -17.46 -9.69
C ILE A 192 20.12 -17.98 -8.41
N GLY A 193 21.00 -18.98 -8.50
CA GLY A 193 21.72 -19.51 -7.33
C GLY A 193 22.70 -18.52 -6.68
N GLU A 194 23.43 -17.74 -7.48
CA GLU A 194 24.26 -16.64 -6.96
C GLU A 194 23.41 -15.56 -6.26
N TRP A 195 22.19 -15.33 -6.77
CA TRP A 195 21.27 -14.38 -6.17
C TRP A 195 20.68 -14.90 -4.86
N GLU A 196 20.18 -16.14 -4.80
CA GLU A 196 19.72 -16.77 -3.56
C GLU A 196 20.81 -16.77 -2.48
N SER A 197 22.06 -17.04 -2.87
CA SER A 197 23.22 -17.03 -1.97
C SER A 197 23.52 -15.64 -1.40
N ARG A 198 23.55 -14.59 -2.24
CA ARG A 198 23.75 -13.20 -1.80
C ARG A 198 22.61 -12.70 -0.91
N TYR A 199 21.38 -13.11 -1.21
CA TYR A 199 20.20 -12.71 -0.44
C TYR A 199 20.12 -13.37 0.93
N ALA A 200 20.60 -14.62 1.05
CA ALA A 200 20.75 -15.28 2.34
C ALA A 200 21.81 -14.58 3.23
N THR A 201 22.84 -13.98 2.62
CA THR A 201 23.91 -13.27 3.35
C THR A 201 23.52 -11.85 3.76
N GLU A 202 22.88 -11.06 2.89
CA GLU A 202 22.45 -9.68 3.22
C GLU A 202 21.39 -9.61 4.34
N ASN A 203 20.58 -10.66 4.51
CA ASN A 203 19.63 -10.77 5.63
C ASN A 203 20.28 -11.24 6.94
N ALA A 204 21.49 -11.81 6.89
CA ALA A 204 22.24 -12.24 8.06
C ALA A 204 23.11 -11.11 8.64
N GLU A 205 23.51 -10.14 7.82
CA GLU A 205 24.38 -9.02 8.21
C GLU A 205 23.64 -7.79 8.77
N ASN A 206 22.31 -7.78 8.75
CA ASN A 206 21.47 -6.72 9.33
C ASN A 206 20.81 -7.11 10.67
N LEU A 207 21.36 -8.10 11.38
CA LEU A 207 21.04 -8.46 12.77
C LEU A 207 22.09 -7.91 13.75
#